data_AF-A0A7M2CAN6-F1
#
_entry.id   AF-A0A7M2CAN6-F1
#
_cell.length_a   1.000
_cell.length_b   1.000
_cell.length_c   1.000
_cell.angle_alpha   90.00
_cell.angle_beta   90.00
_cell.angle_gamma   90.00
#
_symmetry.space_group_name_H-M   'P 1'
#
loop_
_entity.id
_entity.type
_entity.pdbx_description
1 polymer ?
#
loop_
_entity_poly.entity_id
_entity_poly.type
_entity_poly.pdbx_seq_one_letter_code
_entity_poly.pdbx_strand_id
1 'polypeptide(L)'
;MSKLAQRSARIVGGLMATAFLACTLGAPAHATPINKYPISGFFINAKTTDALNVDKLKAIKAVGGDTVITFGNTLRPATINSAGQLVTGDKVNPNFNDCKINGSSCVTAVTAGYKINRAFTFENYSRISGTAIKCAKDKSFVNNGQSYTLLLIPTIDNGCTSSNNAYDLVATYGGSVTNADPALSVAAAATSLGMKFYVGLPAPAKDTFTPWLPDMSYSATLQKFTERFVMFHASRNDVAGLAGFYHHTEMPMTPSAHYDPILDVYRMQNAAIKKYMPGREALVSPYIDARIGKGALTPDQARDAAKKIADTNSGIHLSIAIQDGMGTSKGAAYMGNEAGLSVDPFAEAYVGSGTWGSKYVAPVSEYFKAAAEGVKGTGASLWSNLEGMAPTNDKTANNCDNQLRGKTTKSRLDRQVQAVGTTTSKNISFMWDNYFICAVAPGSNTLAQDLTARGNEPIISDTSLSASGQIIVSGYNLSGSKVSVKLLNQGRKAETKSANLEWIDVTFGARTGLDKRMERASFNLGPVSVPAGSYYMVNITNSTGATNSSFYSKLY
;
A
#
# COMPACT_ATOMS: atom_id res chain seq x y z
N MET A 1 81.92 -16.92 -4.04
CA MET A 1 82.56 -15.91 -3.17
C MET A 1 81.45 -14.96 -2.72
N SER A 2 81.12 -14.64 -1.46
CA SER A 2 81.52 -14.96 -0.08
C SER A 2 80.29 -14.59 0.79
N LYS A 3 79.75 -15.47 1.65
CA LYS A 3 79.91 -15.53 3.12
C LYS A 3 79.51 -14.28 3.95
N LEU A 4 78.62 -14.54 4.93
CA LEU A 4 78.56 -14.02 6.34
C LEU A 4 78.24 -12.51 6.53
N ALA A 5 77.65 -12.00 7.61
CA ALA A 5 77.53 -12.46 9.01
C ALA A 5 76.35 -11.80 9.76
N GLN A 6 75.98 -12.44 10.87
CA GLN A 6 75.14 -11.97 11.98
C GLN A 6 75.65 -10.67 12.63
N ARG A 7 74.73 -9.88 13.19
CA ARG A 7 74.95 -9.19 14.48
C ARG A 7 73.70 -9.22 15.35
N SER A 8 73.90 -9.77 16.53
CA SER A 8 72.99 -9.82 17.67
C SER A 8 72.87 -8.46 18.35
N ALA A 9 71.67 -8.09 18.78
CA ALA A 9 71.46 -7.14 19.87
C ALA A 9 70.50 -7.78 20.88
N ARG A 10 71.04 -8.05 22.09
CA ARG A 10 70.29 -8.45 23.27
C ARG A 10 69.49 -7.24 23.76
N ILE A 11 68.18 -7.39 23.93
CA ILE A 11 67.41 -6.57 24.86
C ILE A 11 66.82 -7.53 25.89
N VAL A 12 67.31 -7.38 27.12
CA VAL A 12 66.74 -7.88 28.36
C VAL A 12 65.70 -6.85 28.79
N GLY A 13 64.47 -7.25 29.09
CA GLY A 13 63.48 -6.34 29.66
C GLY A 13 62.10 -6.96 29.86
N GLY A 14 61.83 -7.41 31.10
CA GLY A 14 60.51 -7.33 31.72
C GLY A 14 59.49 -8.43 31.39
N LEU A 15 59.48 -9.49 32.21
CA LEU A 15 58.26 -10.24 32.47
C LEU A 15 57.27 -9.30 33.21
N MET A 16 56.19 -8.90 32.55
CA MET A 16 54.94 -8.53 33.22
C MET A 16 53.94 -9.65 32.99
N ALA A 17 53.73 -10.48 34.01
CA ALA A 17 52.62 -11.43 34.06
C ALA A 17 51.33 -10.63 34.31
N THR A 18 50.55 -10.38 33.26
CA THR A 18 49.19 -9.86 33.37
C THR A 18 48.24 -11.03 33.52
N ALA A 19 47.62 -11.15 34.69
CA ALA A 19 46.55 -12.09 34.95
C ALA A 19 45.31 -11.70 34.12
N PHE A 20 44.95 -12.52 33.14
CA PHE A 20 43.67 -12.41 32.43
C PHE A 20 42.55 -12.94 33.33
N LEU A 21 41.85 -12.02 34.00
CA LEU A 21 40.57 -12.28 34.62
C LEU A 21 39.52 -12.41 33.51
N ALA A 22 39.08 -13.64 33.21
CA ALA A 22 38.00 -13.90 32.26
C ALA A 22 36.66 -13.47 32.88
N CYS A 23 36.29 -12.20 32.73
CA CYS A 23 34.92 -11.75 32.93
C CYS A 23 34.04 -12.31 31.80
N THR A 24 33.24 -13.32 32.11
CA THR A 24 32.08 -13.74 31.31
C THR A 24 31.02 -12.63 31.37
N LEU A 25 31.25 -11.55 30.62
CA LEU A 25 30.20 -10.59 30.32
C LEU A 25 29.16 -11.32 29.47
N GLY A 26 28.05 -11.68 30.11
CA GLY A 26 26.87 -12.19 29.42
C GLY A 26 26.52 -11.26 28.26
N ALA A 27 26.19 -11.86 27.12
CA ALA A 27 25.75 -11.11 25.94
C ALA A 27 24.67 -10.10 26.38
N PRO A 28 24.74 -8.83 25.92
CA PRO A 28 23.71 -7.87 26.26
C PRO A 28 22.37 -8.45 25.82
N ALA A 29 21.42 -8.53 26.75
CA ALA A 29 20.05 -8.88 26.43
C ALA A 29 19.58 -7.93 25.32
N HIS A 30 19.49 -8.44 24.09
CA HIS A 30 18.93 -7.66 23.00
C HIS A 30 17.52 -7.28 23.43
N ALA A 31 17.31 -5.99 23.68
CA ALA A 31 15.99 -5.46 23.99
C ALA A 31 15.06 -5.92 22.87
N THR A 32 14.10 -6.78 23.21
CA THR A 32 13.13 -7.33 22.27
C THR A 32 12.50 -6.14 21.55
N PRO A 33 12.59 -6.05 20.21
CA PRO A 33 12.01 -4.94 19.48
C PRO A 33 10.57 -4.75 19.93
N ILE A 34 10.18 -3.50 20.21
CA ILE A 34 8.80 -3.18 20.57
C ILE A 34 7.92 -3.67 19.42
N ASN A 35 7.17 -4.73 19.68
CA ASN A 35 6.26 -5.38 18.75
C ASN A 35 5.22 -4.36 18.27
N LYS A 36 5.23 -4.08 16.96
CA LYS A 36 4.34 -3.09 16.32
C LYS A 36 3.29 -3.78 15.46
N TYR A 37 2.18 -3.08 15.24
CA TYR A 37 1.05 -3.60 14.46
C TYR A 37 1.45 -4.01 13.04
N PRO A 38 0.90 -5.09 12.46
CA PRO A 38 1.35 -5.66 11.18
C PRO A 38 0.92 -4.88 9.93
N ILE A 39 0.23 -3.74 10.05
CA ILE A 39 0.07 -2.80 8.93
C ILE A 39 1.28 -1.88 8.91
N SER A 40 2.04 -1.87 7.80
CA SER A 40 3.26 -1.05 7.66
C SER A 40 3.20 -0.01 6.54
N GLY A 41 2.15 0.00 5.73
CA GLY A 41 1.96 1.04 4.70
C GLY A 41 0.64 1.76 4.84
N PHE A 42 0.61 3.06 4.52
CA PHE A 42 -0.63 3.85 4.60
C PHE A 42 -0.80 4.78 3.40
N PHE A 43 -2.01 4.83 2.85
CA PHE A 43 -2.39 5.93 1.98
C PHE A 43 -2.51 7.21 2.78
N ILE A 44 -2.00 8.31 2.23
CA ILE A 44 -2.00 9.64 2.85
C ILE A 44 -2.36 10.73 1.84
N ASN A 45 -2.85 11.85 2.35
CA ASN A 45 -2.82 13.12 1.63
C ASN A 45 -1.55 13.88 2.03
N ALA A 46 -0.87 14.57 1.12
CA ALA A 46 0.22 15.46 1.54
C ALA A 46 -0.33 16.63 2.38
N LYS A 47 0.45 17.12 3.35
CA LYS A 47 0.18 18.36 4.08
C LYS A 47 0.87 19.54 3.38
N THR A 48 0.43 20.74 3.71
CA THR A 48 0.83 21.99 3.04
C THR A 48 2.23 22.50 3.44
N THR A 49 2.87 21.94 4.47
CA THR A 49 4.22 22.32 4.91
C THR A 49 5.09 21.10 5.17
N ASP A 50 6.41 21.29 5.06
CA ASP A 50 7.39 20.22 5.30
C ASP A 50 7.31 19.67 6.73
N ALA A 51 7.19 20.56 7.73
CA ALA A 51 7.08 20.18 9.12
C ALA A 51 5.86 19.27 9.37
N LEU A 52 4.70 19.61 8.80
CA LEU A 52 3.49 18.81 8.94
C LEU A 52 3.59 17.45 8.24
N ASN A 53 4.31 17.35 7.12
CA ASN A 53 4.58 16.06 6.48
C ASN A 53 5.53 15.20 7.31
N VAL A 54 6.58 15.78 7.90
CA VAL A 54 7.48 15.08 8.83
C VAL A 54 6.73 14.58 10.05
N ASP A 55 5.91 15.42 10.69
CA ASP A 55 5.17 15.03 11.90
C ASP A 55 4.14 13.93 11.61
N LYS A 56 3.48 14.00 10.45
CA LYS A 56 2.62 12.91 9.98
C LYS A 56 3.40 11.60 9.85
N LEU A 57 4.52 11.59 9.14
CA LEU A 57 5.28 10.36 8.92
C LEU A 57 5.89 9.83 10.23
N LYS A 58 6.26 10.69 11.18
CA LYS A 58 6.62 10.27 12.55
C LYS A 58 5.48 9.56 13.25
N ALA A 59 4.26 10.10 13.17
CA ALA A 59 3.07 9.47 13.77
C ALA A 59 2.76 8.10 13.13
N ILE A 60 2.89 8.00 11.80
CA ILE A 60 2.78 6.73 11.07
C ILE A 60 3.87 5.74 11.51
N LYS A 61 5.12 6.19 11.64
CA LYS A 61 6.23 5.35 12.09
C LYS A 61 6.07 4.87 13.52
N ALA A 62 5.42 5.67 14.38
CA ALA A 62 5.13 5.29 15.76
C ALA A 62 4.23 4.04 15.83
N VAL A 63 3.21 3.93 14.97
CA VAL A 63 2.34 2.74 14.90
C VAL A 63 2.96 1.55 14.16
N GLY A 64 4.14 1.72 13.54
CA GLY A 64 4.84 0.66 12.80
C GLY A 64 4.84 0.82 11.29
N GLY A 65 4.37 1.96 10.79
CA GLY A 65 4.49 2.31 9.38
C GLY A 65 5.94 2.48 8.95
N ASP A 66 6.27 1.93 7.79
CA ASP A 66 7.52 2.14 7.08
C ASP A 66 7.30 2.59 5.63
N THR A 67 6.04 2.70 5.20
CA THR A 67 5.66 3.04 3.83
C THR A 67 4.49 4.03 3.82
N VAL A 68 4.52 5.01 2.92
CA VAL A 68 3.40 5.91 2.64
C VAL A 68 3.12 5.98 1.14
N ILE A 69 1.86 6.18 0.76
CA ILE A 69 1.41 6.17 -0.62
C ILE A 69 0.49 7.37 -0.84
N THR A 70 0.65 8.11 -1.94
CA THR A 70 -0.31 9.14 -2.34
C THR A 70 -1.11 8.69 -3.57
N PHE A 71 -2.35 9.17 -3.67
CA PHE A 71 -3.12 9.03 -4.89
C PHE A 71 -2.57 9.92 -6.00
N GLY A 72 -2.68 9.42 -7.23
CA GLY A 72 -2.44 10.24 -8.41
C GLY A 72 -3.57 11.24 -8.66
N ASN A 73 -3.32 12.20 -9.55
CA ASN A 73 -4.32 13.16 -9.98
C ASN A 73 -4.77 12.83 -11.41
N THR A 74 -5.96 13.27 -11.79
CA THR A 74 -6.50 13.04 -13.13
C THR A 74 -5.95 14.05 -14.13
N LEU A 75 -5.46 13.59 -15.28
CA LEU A 75 -5.28 14.39 -16.49
C LEU A 75 -6.64 14.57 -17.16
N ARG A 76 -7.28 15.72 -16.95
CA ARG A 76 -8.66 15.96 -17.35
C ARG A 76 -8.71 16.66 -18.71
N PRO A 77 -9.51 16.16 -19.68
CA PRO A 77 -9.80 16.91 -20.89
C PRO A 77 -10.42 18.27 -20.56
N ALA A 78 -10.01 19.28 -21.30
CA ALA A 78 -10.49 20.65 -21.21
C ALA A 78 -10.63 21.25 -22.62
N THR A 79 -11.31 22.40 -22.71
CA THR A 79 -11.37 23.22 -23.91
C THR A 79 -10.71 24.57 -23.67
N ILE A 80 -10.36 25.27 -24.75
CA ILE A 80 -9.86 26.65 -24.70
C ILE A 80 -10.97 27.52 -25.29
N ASN A 81 -11.55 28.43 -24.50
CA ASN A 81 -12.55 29.36 -25.02
C ASN A 81 -11.91 30.50 -25.85
N SER A 82 -12.74 31.36 -26.44
CA SER A 82 -12.29 32.51 -27.24
C SER A 82 -11.45 33.53 -26.44
N ALA A 83 -11.57 33.55 -25.11
CA ALA A 83 -10.76 34.38 -24.22
C ALA A 83 -9.42 33.71 -23.83
N GLY A 84 -9.12 32.53 -24.37
CA GLY A 84 -7.89 31.78 -24.05
C GLY A 84 -7.91 31.16 -22.65
N GLN A 85 -9.07 30.91 -22.07
CA GLN A 85 -9.23 30.30 -20.75
C GLN A 85 -9.51 28.80 -20.86
N LEU A 86 -9.04 28.03 -19.88
CA LEU A 86 -9.31 26.60 -19.79
C LEU A 86 -10.69 26.37 -19.18
N VAL A 87 -11.53 25.61 -19.88
CA VAL A 87 -12.92 25.33 -19.53
C VAL A 87 -13.17 23.84 -19.43
N THR A 88 -13.92 23.42 -18.40
CA THR A 88 -14.42 22.05 -18.26
C THR A 88 -15.94 22.08 -18.29
N GLY A 89 -16.54 21.57 -19.36
CA GLY A 89 -17.91 21.92 -19.72
C GLY A 89 -18.00 23.44 -19.93
N ASP A 90 -18.98 24.09 -19.29
CA ASP A 90 -19.19 25.54 -19.42
C ASP A 90 -18.51 26.37 -18.30
N LYS A 91 -17.67 25.74 -17.46
CA LYS A 91 -17.05 26.39 -16.30
C LYS A 91 -15.57 26.66 -16.52
N VAL A 92 -15.18 27.93 -16.42
CA VAL A 92 -13.76 28.35 -16.39
C VAL A 92 -13.09 27.72 -15.18
N ASN A 93 -11.91 27.14 -15.38
CA ASN A 93 -11.13 26.56 -14.30
C ASN A 93 -10.48 27.68 -13.46
N PRO A 94 -10.92 27.88 -12.19
CA PRO A 94 -10.46 29.00 -11.39
C PRO A 94 -8.96 28.93 -11.04
N ASN A 95 -8.38 27.72 -10.99
CA ASN A 95 -6.96 27.54 -10.70
C ASN A 95 -6.04 28.12 -11.78
N PHE A 96 -6.56 28.45 -12.96
CA PHE A 96 -5.80 29.05 -14.06
C PHE A 96 -6.16 30.52 -14.33
N ASN A 97 -6.98 31.17 -13.49
CA ASN A 97 -7.35 32.58 -13.66
C ASN A 97 -6.13 33.52 -13.61
N ASP A 98 -5.17 33.20 -12.73
CA ASP A 98 -3.91 33.93 -12.59
C ASP A 98 -2.81 33.39 -13.51
N CYS A 99 -3.10 32.48 -14.42
CA CYS A 99 -2.09 31.96 -15.35
C CYS A 99 -1.86 32.98 -16.48
N LYS A 100 -0.92 33.90 -16.27
CA LYS A 100 -0.58 34.97 -17.22
C LYS A 100 0.91 35.01 -17.55
N ILE A 101 1.22 35.26 -18.82
CA ILE A 101 2.57 35.54 -19.31
C ILE A 101 2.52 36.93 -19.96
N ASN A 102 3.29 37.88 -19.42
CA ASN A 102 3.30 39.28 -19.87
C ASN A 102 1.89 39.90 -19.96
N GLY A 103 1.05 39.65 -18.94
CA GLY A 103 -0.32 40.16 -18.86
C GLY A 103 -1.37 39.42 -19.70
N SER A 104 -0.96 38.59 -20.67
CA SER A 104 -1.85 37.78 -21.50
C SER A 104 -2.11 36.40 -20.88
N SER A 105 -3.22 35.74 -21.24
CA SER A 105 -3.44 34.34 -20.85
C SER A 105 -2.22 33.49 -21.21
N CYS A 106 -1.72 32.73 -20.24
CA CYS A 106 -0.56 31.86 -20.44
C CYS A 106 -0.82 30.81 -21.54
N VAL A 107 -2.07 30.37 -21.68
CA VAL A 107 -2.50 29.41 -22.70
C VAL A 107 -2.29 30.05 -24.07
N THR A 108 -2.87 31.22 -24.32
CA THR A 108 -2.71 31.96 -25.58
C THR A 108 -1.24 32.23 -25.90
N ALA A 109 -0.45 32.62 -24.90
CA ALA A 109 0.96 32.92 -25.08
C ALA A 109 1.79 31.68 -25.50
N VAL A 110 1.50 30.51 -24.94
CA VAL A 110 2.22 29.26 -25.26
C VAL A 110 1.72 28.64 -26.57
N THR A 111 0.42 28.75 -26.87
CA THR A 111 -0.19 28.12 -28.05
C THR A 111 -0.11 28.95 -29.32
N ALA A 112 0.36 30.21 -29.23
CA ALA A 112 0.51 31.10 -30.38
C ALA A 112 1.34 30.46 -31.51
N GLY A 113 0.75 30.38 -32.71
CA GLY A 113 1.38 29.79 -33.90
C GLY A 113 1.24 28.26 -34.04
N TYR A 114 0.50 27.60 -33.13
CA TYR A 114 0.29 26.15 -33.13
C TYR A 114 -1.17 25.79 -33.29
N LYS A 115 -1.44 24.67 -33.99
CA LYS A 115 -2.78 24.08 -34.02
C LYS A 115 -2.98 23.27 -32.74
N ILE A 116 -3.85 23.73 -31.85
CA ILE A 116 -4.19 22.98 -30.64
C ILE A 116 -5.32 22.02 -30.94
N ASN A 117 -5.03 20.73 -30.81
CA ASN A 117 -5.98 19.65 -31.05
C ASN A 117 -6.86 19.42 -29.82
N ARG A 118 -6.24 19.24 -28.64
CA ARG A 118 -6.94 19.13 -27.35
C ARG A 118 -6.20 19.92 -26.28
N ALA A 119 -6.92 20.27 -25.21
CA ALA A 119 -6.34 20.82 -24.00
C ALA A 119 -6.63 19.89 -22.82
N PHE A 120 -5.75 19.89 -21.84
CA PHE A 120 -5.89 19.11 -20.62
C PHE A 120 -5.45 19.93 -19.41
N THR A 121 -6.10 19.72 -18.27
CA THR A 121 -5.64 20.22 -16.98
C THR A 121 -5.10 19.07 -16.12
N PHE A 122 -4.06 19.36 -15.36
CA PHE A 122 -3.51 18.45 -14.36
C PHE A 122 -3.18 19.20 -13.08
N GLU A 123 -3.96 18.95 -12.03
CA GLU A 123 -3.90 19.71 -10.78
C GLU A 123 -3.44 18.79 -9.67
N ASN A 124 -2.13 18.68 -9.48
CA ASN A 124 -1.53 17.85 -8.43
C ASN A 124 -0.71 18.66 -7.41
N TYR A 125 -0.65 19.99 -7.56
CA TYR A 125 0.08 20.90 -6.69
C TYR A 125 1.60 20.66 -6.63
N SER A 126 2.16 19.80 -7.48
CA SER A 126 3.61 19.70 -7.67
C SER A 126 4.08 20.66 -8.75
N ARG A 127 5.28 21.19 -8.55
CA ARG A 127 5.91 22.19 -9.41
C ARG A 127 6.71 21.48 -10.49
N ILE A 128 5.99 20.88 -11.45
CA ILE A 128 6.57 20.13 -12.56
C ILE A 128 7.62 21.00 -13.26
N SER A 129 8.87 20.53 -13.25
CA SER A 129 10.02 21.34 -13.66
C SER A 129 11.20 20.44 -14.00
N GLY A 130 12.37 21.04 -14.24
CA GLY A 130 13.59 20.30 -14.58
C GLY A 130 13.48 19.65 -15.95
N THR A 131 13.87 18.38 -16.05
CA THR A 131 13.90 17.68 -17.35
C THR A 131 12.51 17.38 -17.92
N ALA A 132 11.45 17.56 -17.12
CA ALA A 132 10.07 17.54 -17.63
C ALA A 132 9.76 18.69 -18.59
N ILE A 133 10.49 19.82 -18.50
CA ILE A 133 10.45 20.92 -19.47
C ILE A 133 11.41 20.57 -20.60
N LYS A 134 10.99 19.66 -21.47
CA LYS A 134 11.86 19.06 -22.49
C LYS A 134 11.97 19.93 -23.74
N CYS A 135 10.89 20.59 -24.10
CA CYS A 135 10.77 21.27 -25.38
C CYS A 135 10.89 22.78 -25.21
N ALA A 136 11.44 23.47 -26.22
CA ALA A 136 11.67 24.92 -26.16
C ALA A 136 10.39 25.74 -25.89
N LYS A 137 9.23 25.16 -26.19
CA LYS A 137 7.90 25.76 -26.00
C LYS A 137 7.21 25.35 -24.70
N ASP A 138 7.73 24.34 -24.01
CA ASP A 138 7.30 24.05 -22.65
C ASP A 138 7.68 25.25 -21.76
N LYS A 139 6.79 25.60 -20.83
CA LYS A 139 6.99 26.73 -19.90
C LYS A 139 6.65 26.30 -18.49
N SER A 140 7.53 26.61 -17.55
CA SER A 140 7.23 26.59 -16.11
C SER A 140 7.53 27.96 -15.54
N PHE A 141 6.60 28.53 -14.79
CA PHE A 141 6.74 29.88 -14.23
C PHE A 141 5.86 30.06 -13.00
N VAL A 142 6.01 31.20 -12.34
CA VAL A 142 5.21 31.63 -11.19
C VAL A 142 4.52 32.94 -11.53
N ASN A 143 3.23 33.04 -11.23
CA ASN A 143 2.49 34.30 -11.31
C ASN A 143 1.55 34.41 -10.11
N ASN A 144 1.49 35.59 -9.47
CA ASN A 144 0.71 35.85 -8.26
C ASN A 144 0.93 34.80 -7.14
N GLY A 145 2.17 34.35 -6.97
CA GLY A 145 2.53 33.34 -5.99
C GLY A 145 2.05 31.92 -6.32
N GLN A 146 1.46 31.68 -7.49
CA GLN A 146 1.03 30.36 -7.95
C GLN A 146 1.98 29.82 -9.02
N SER A 147 2.30 28.52 -8.96
CA SER A 147 3.14 27.85 -9.95
C SER A 147 2.33 27.22 -11.07
N TYR A 148 2.76 27.42 -12.31
CA TYR A 148 2.14 26.88 -13.52
C TYR A 148 3.16 26.16 -14.37
N THR A 149 2.74 25.12 -15.08
CA THR A 149 3.53 24.52 -16.16
C THR A 149 2.65 24.19 -17.36
N LEU A 150 3.07 24.61 -18.54
CA LEU A 150 2.37 24.34 -19.80
C LEU A 150 3.31 23.52 -20.69
N LEU A 151 2.82 22.36 -21.13
CA LEU A 151 3.53 21.44 -22.00
C LEU A 151 2.79 21.34 -23.34
N LEU A 152 3.51 21.49 -24.45
CA LEU A 152 2.96 21.22 -25.77
C LEU A 152 3.42 19.84 -26.24
N ILE A 153 2.47 18.90 -26.26
CA ILE A 153 2.72 17.50 -26.59
C ILE A 153 2.38 17.29 -28.08
N PRO A 154 3.35 16.91 -28.94
CA PRO A 154 3.07 16.61 -30.35
C PRO A 154 2.04 15.48 -30.49
N THR A 155 1.07 15.63 -31.40
CA THR A 155 -0.01 14.65 -31.58
C THR A 155 0.41 13.40 -32.36
N ILE A 156 1.28 13.54 -33.35
CA ILE A 156 1.73 12.43 -34.22
C ILE A 156 3.14 11.98 -33.83
N ASP A 157 4.09 12.91 -33.83
CA ASP A 157 5.50 12.56 -33.71
C ASP A 157 5.98 12.41 -32.26
N ASN A 158 7.15 11.79 -32.09
CA ASN A 158 7.87 11.74 -30.82
C ASN A 158 8.82 12.93 -30.68
N GLY A 159 9.10 13.35 -29.44
CA GLY A 159 10.02 14.46 -29.18
C GLY A 159 9.30 15.78 -28.93
N CYS A 160 9.64 16.82 -29.70
CA CYS A 160 9.23 18.21 -29.44
C CYS A 160 8.56 18.92 -30.61
N THR A 161 8.45 18.28 -31.77
CA THR A 161 7.87 18.86 -32.99
C THR A 161 6.79 17.94 -33.53
N SER A 162 5.73 18.50 -34.11
CA SER A 162 4.71 17.76 -34.87
C SER A 162 4.74 18.19 -36.33
N SER A 163 4.87 17.23 -37.25
CA SER A 163 4.94 17.40 -38.70
C SER A 163 3.73 18.13 -39.29
N ASN A 164 2.55 17.98 -38.68
CA ASN A 164 1.31 18.68 -39.05
C ASN A 164 1.04 19.95 -38.22
N ASN A 165 2.02 20.41 -37.43
CA ASN A 165 1.91 21.52 -36.49
C ASN A 165 0.78 21.38 -35.44
N ALA A 166 0.27 20.16 -35.19
CA ALA A 166 -0.80 19.91 -34.24
C ALA A 166 -0.29 19.35 -32.90
N TYR A 167 -0.71 19.97 -31.80
CA TYR A 167 -0.26 19.65 -30.44
C TYR A 167 -1.46 19.52 -29.50
N ASP A 168 -1.30 18.68 -28.48
CA ASP A 168 -2.15 18.68 -27.30
C ASP A 168 -1.49 19.54 -26.22
N LEU A 169 -2.24 20.46 -25.62
CA LEU A 169 -1.79 21.28 -24.50
C LEU A 169 -2.06 20.56 -23.18
N VAL A 170 -1.04 20.40 -22.34
CA VAL A 170 -1.23 20.02 -20.93
C VAL A 170 -0.85 21.19 -20.05
N ALA A 171 -1.83 21.76 -19.35
CA ALA A 171 -1.64 22.83 -18.38
C ALA A 171 -1.71 22.27 -16.96
N THR A 172 -0.67 22.49 -16.16
CA THR A 172 -0.57 21.96 -14.81
C THR A 172 -0.56 23.09 -13.79
N TYR A 173 -1.27 22.86 -12.69
CA TYR A 173 -1.33 23.77 -11.56
C TYR A 173 -0.51 23.22 -10.40
N GLY A 174 0.60 23.89 -10.11
CA GLY A 174 1.55 23.56 -9.04
C GLY A 174 1.22 24.20 -7.69
N GLY A 175 0.08 24.90 -7.58
CA GLY A 175 -0.35 25.54 -6.33
C GLY A 175 0.55 26.67 -5.86
N SER A 176 0.34 27.09 -4.61
CA SER A 176 1.06 28.21 -4.01
C SER A 176 2.54 27.88 -3.83
N VAL A 177 3.41 28.81 -4.20
CA VAL A 177 4.86 28.69 -3.99
C VAL A 177 5.26 28.77 -2.52
N THR A 178 4.37 29.22 -1.65
CA THR A 178 4.57 29.23 -0.19
C THR A 178 4.25 27.89 0.48
N ASN A 179 3.47 27.03 -0.17
CA ASN A 179 3.17 25.69 0.32
C ASN A 179 4.30 24.72 -0.09
N ALA A 180 4.57 23.69 0.70
CA ALA A 180 5.47 22.63 0.30
C ALA A 180 4.98 21.93 -0.97
N ASP A 181 5.90 21.53 -1.86
CA ASP A 181 5.56 20.64 -2.97
C ASP A 181 5.18 19.26 -2.39
N PRO A 182 3.96 18.75 -2.64
CA PRO A 182 3.44 17.60 -1.92
C PRO A 182 4.30 16.35 -2.13
N ALA A 183 4.78 16.10 -3.35
CA ALA A 183 5.56 14.90 -3.64
C ALA A 183 7.01 15.01 -3.15
N LEU A 184 7.63 16.18 -3.31
CA LEU A 184 9.02 16.40 -2.86
C LEU A 184 9.10 16.41 -1.33
N SER A 185 8.14 17.06 -0.67
CA SER A 185 8.06 17.19 0.79
C SER A 185 7.89 15.83 1.46
N VAL A 186 6.96 15.00 0.96
CA VAL A 186 6.74 13.65 1.51
C VAL A 186 7.94 12.75 1.25
N ALA A 187 8.57 12.81 0.06
CA ALA A 187 9.77 12.02 -0.23
C ALA A 187 10.96 12.40 0.66
N ALA A 188 11.14 13.70 0.95
CA ALA A 188 12.17 14.19 1.85
C ALA A 188 11.91 13.74 3.30
N ALA A 189 10.66 13.84 3.77
CA ALA A 189 10.25 13.32 5.08
C ALA A 189 10.43 11.80 5.18
N ALA A 190 10.10 11.05 4.13
CA ALA A 190 10.33 9.62 4.06
C ALA A 190 11.82 9.28 4.12
N THR A 191 12.66 10.03 3.39
CA THR A 191 14.11 9.89 3.41
C THR A 191 14.68 10.08 4.82
N SER A 192 14.33 11.17 5.50
CA SER A 192 14.84 11.47 6.85
C SER A 192 14.40 10.46 7.91
N LEU A 193 13.26 9.79 7.68
CA LEU A 193 12.71 8.78 8.56
C LEU A 193 13.04 7.35 8.13
N GLY A 194 13.79 7.13 7.04
CA GLY A 194 14.07 5.79 6.51
C GLY A 194 12.80 5.01 6.13
N MET A 195 11.81 5.71 5.60
CA MET A 195 10.54 5.16 5.10
C MET A 195 10.53 5.15 3.57
N LYS A 196 9.66 4.31 3.00
CA LYS A 196 9.37 4.26 1.57
C LYS A 196 8.17 5.15 1.23
N PHE A 197 8.25 5.89 0.13
CA PHE A 197 7.16 6.68 -0.42
C PHE A 197 6.86 6.24 -1.86
N TYR A 198 5.58 5.97 -2.14
CA TYR A 198 5.05 5.74 -3.49
C TYR A 198 4.21 6.93 -3.92
N VAL A 199 4.66 7.64 -4.96
CA VAL A 199 3.93 8.79 -5.51
C VAL A 199 2.89 8.34 -6.52
N GLY A 200 1.67 8.85 -6.40
CA GLY A 200 0.61 8.57 -7.36
C GLY A 200 0.89 9.09 -8.78
N LEU A 201 0.71 8.23 -9.78
CA LEU A 201 0.87 8.56 -11.19
C LEU A 201 -0.34 9.30 -11.78
N PRO A 202 -0.16 10.10 -12.84
CA PRO A 202 -1.27 10.70 -13.56
C PRO A 202 -2.29 9.66 -14.03
N ALA A 203 -3.56 9.86 -13.73
CA ALA A 203 -4.65 8.99 -14.18
C ALA A 203 -5.38 9.59 -15.39
N PRO A 204 -5.87 8.78 -16.34
CA PRO A 204 -6.89 9.23 -17.27
C PRO A 204 -8.19 9.61 -16.53
N ALA A 205 -8.99 10.45 -17.17
CA ALA A 205 -10.38 10.65 -16.82
C ALA A 205 -11.15 9.35 -17.03
N LYS A 206 -12.34 9.29 -16.45
CA LYS A 206 -13.25 8.16 -16.62
C LYS A 206 -13.92 8.26 -17.99
N ASP A 207 -14.13 7.12 -18.62
CA ASP A 207 -14.94 7.04 -19.84
C ASP A 207 -16.37 7.53 -19.56
N THR A 208 -16.96 8.20 -20.55
CA THR A 208 -18.29 8.83 -20.39
C THR A 208 -19.44 7.82 -20.43
N PHE A 209 -19.25 6.68 -21.10
CA PHE A 209 -20.26 5.63 -21.20
C PHE A 209 -20.06 4.55 -20.13
N THR A 210 -18.81 4.27 -19.78
CA THR A 210 -18.39 3.25 -18.82
C THR A 210 -17.55 3.88 -17.71
N PRO A 211 -18.16 4.60 -16.73
CA PRO A 211 -17.45 5.47 -15.79
C PRO A 211 -16.54 4.75 -14.77
N TRP A 212 -16.43 3.42 -14.85
CA TRP A 212 -15.45 2.62 -14.11
C TRP A 212 -14.23 2.22 -14.97
N LEU A 213 -14.21 2.56 -16.26
CA LEU A 213 -13.06 2.40 -17.15
C LEU A 213 -12.39 3.75 -17.43
N PRO A 214 -11.09 3.74 -17.78
CA PRO A 214 -10.38 4.92 -18.23
C PRO A 214 -10.83 5.35 -19.63
N ASP A 215 -10.90 6.66 -19.88
CA ASP A 215 -11.02 7.20 -21.23
C ASP A 215 -9.68 7.04 -21.96
N MET A 216 -9.67 6.13 -22.94
CA MET A 216 -8.48 5.81 -23.73
C MET A 216 -8.36 6.62 -25.01
N SER A 217 -9.30 7.54 -25.31
CA SER A 217 -9.28 8.36 -26.54
C SER A 217 -8.07 9.29 -26.64
N TYR A 218 -7.37 9.54 -25.54
CA TYR A 218 -6.15 10.36 -25.46
C TYR A 218 -4.97 9.64 -24.83
N SER A 219 -4.94 8.30 -24.88
CA SER A 219 -3.88 7.46 -24.30
C SER A 219 -2.46 7.85 -24.78
N ALA A 220 -2.29 8.24 -26.05
CA ALA A 220 -1.00 8.72 -26.57
C ALA A 220 -0.49 9.99 -25.86
N THR A 221 -1.41 10.91 -25.53
CA THR A 221 -1.08 12.15 -24.79
C THR A 221 -0.82 11.85 -23.33
N LEU A 222 -1.63 10.97 -22.72
CA LEU A 222 -1.40 10.47 -21.38
C LEU A 222 -0.03 9.81 -21.25
N GLN A 223 0.37 8.96 -22.21
CA GLN A 223 1.69 8.32 -22.26
C GLN A 223 2.80 9.36 -22.20
N LYS A 224 2.80 10.31 -23.14
CA LYS A 224 3.82 11.35 -23.23
C LYS A 224 3.83 12.23 -21.98
N PHE A 225 2.67 12.51 -21.38
CA PHE A 225 2.59 13.25 -20.13
C PHE A 225 3.13 12.44 -18.94
N THR A 226 2.82 11.15 -18.83
CA THR A 226 3.40 10.25 -17.82
C THR A 226 4.93 10.23 -17.95
N GLU A 227 5.48 10.15 -19.17
CA GLU A 227 6.93 10.26 -19.35
C GLU A 227 7.48 11.57 -18.76
N ARG A 228 6.85 12.73 -19.05
CA ARG A 228 7.26 14.03 -18.48
C ARG A 228 7.15 14.05 -16.95
N PHE A 229 6.11 13.45 -16.40
CA PHE A 229 5.91 13.35 -14.96
C PHE A 229 7.01 12.53 -14.27
N VAL A 230 7.37 11.38 -14.84
CA VAL A 230 8.47 10.55 -14.30
C VAL A 230 9.82 11.26 -14.48
N MET A 231 10.06 11.97 -15.60
CA MET A 231 11.25 12.81 -15.78
C MET A 231 11.37 13.93 -14.73
N PHE A 232 10.25 14.54 -14.34
CA PHE A 232 10.23 15.49 -13.22
C PHE A 232 10.76 14.82 -11.94
N HIS A 233 10.24 13.66 -11.57
CA HIS A 233 10.71 12.94 -10.39
C HIS A 233 12.17 12.49 -10.52
N ALA A 234 12.61 12.01 -11.68
CA ALA A 234 14.01 11.66 -11.92
C ALA A 234 14.96 12.84 -11.69
N SER A 235 14.54 14.06 -12.06
CA SER A 235 15.39 15.25 -11.93
C SER A 235 15.26 16.00 -10.59
N ARG A 236 14.14 15.85 -9.88
CA ARG A 236 13.82 16.67 -8.70
C ARG A 236 13.53 15.87 -7.43
N ASN A 237 13.24 14.58 -7.55
CA ASN A 237 12.74 13.75 -6.45
C ASN A 237 13.44 12.38 -6.35
N ASP A 238 14.57 12.18 -7.03
CA ASP A 238 15.31 10.93 -7.00
C ASP A 238 16.12 10.78 -5.70
N VAL A 239 15.39 10.66 -4.59
CA VAL A 239 15.93 10.55 -3.22
C VAL A 239 15.67 9.15 -2.66
N ALA A 240 16.35 8.78 -1.58
CA ALA A 240 16.22 7.45 -0.99
C ALA A 240 14.78 7.11 -0.56
N GLY A 241 14.03 8.10 -0.09
CA GLY A 241 12.64 7.94 0.34
C GLY A 241 11.65 7.67 -0.79
N LEU A 242 11.91 8.09 -2.05
CA LEU A 242 11.01 7.81 -3.17
C LEU A 242 11.20 6.36 -3.63
N ALA A 243 10.45 5.41 -3.10
CA ALA A 243 10.60 4.00 -3.46
C ALA A 243 10.03 3.66 -4.84
N GLY A 244 8.96 4.33 -5.25
CA GLY A 244 8.26 3.97 -6.47
C GLY A 244 7.04 4.82 -6.76
N PHE A 245 6.17 4.26 -7.59
CA PHE A 245 4.99 4.92 -8.13
C PHE A 245 3.72 4.10 -7.89
N TYR A 246 2.61 4.76 -7.59
CA TYR A 246 1.31 4.12 -7.43
C TYR A 246 0.43 4.38 -8.65
N HIS A 247 -0.13 3.32 -9.25
CA HIS A 247 -1.13 3.48 -10.30
C HIS A 247 -2.48 3.82 -9.68
N HIS A 248 -2.99 5.00 -10.00
CA HIS A 248 -4.24 5.50 -9.43
C HIS A 248 -5.50 4.81 -9.99
N THR A 249 -5.48 4.33 -11.23
CA THR A 249 -6.65 3.68 -11.84
C THR A 249 -6.84 2.28 -11.27
N GLU A 250 -7.92 2.05 -10.55
CA GLU A 250 -8.21 0.78 -9.88
C GLU A 250 -9.09 -0.14 -10.74
N MET A 251 -8.91 -1.46 -10.59
CA MET A 251 -9.73 -2.47 -11.24
C MET A 251 -10.17 -3.57 -10.25
N PRO A 252 -11.30 -4.27 -10.50
CA PRO A 252 -11.61 -5.48 -9.77
C PRO A 252 -10.61 -6.60 -10.09
N MET A 253 -10.47 -7.57 -9.18
CA MET A 253 -9.70 -8.81 -9.37
C MET A 253 -10.39 -9.76 -10.37
N THR A 254 -10.55 -9.31 -11.63
CA THR A 254 -11.19 -10.04 -12.71
C THR A 254 -10.25 -10.25 -13.90
N PRO A 255 -10.29 -11.42 -14.57
CA PRO A 255 -9.52 -11.65 -15.78
C PRO A 255 -10.19 -11.09 -17.04
N SER A 256 -11.42 -10.55 -16.91
CA SER A 256 -12.23 -10.07 -18.03
C SER A 256 -11.48 -9.04 -18.89
N ALA A 257 -11.52 -9.25 -20.22
CA ALA A 257 -10.95 -8.33 -21.21
C ALA A 257 -11.62 -6.94 -21.19
N HIS A 258 -12.82 -6.82 -20.60
CA HIS A 258 -13.49 -5.53 -20.36
C HIS A 258 -12.60 -4.53 -19.62
N TYR A 259 -11.70 -5.02 -18.75
CA TYR A 259 -10.79 -4.18 -17.96
C TYR A 259 -9.37 -4.06 -18.56
N ASP A 260 -9.13 -4.56 -19.78
CA ASP A 260 -7.85 -4.39 -20.49
C ASP A 260 -7.41 -2.93 -20.64
N PRO A 261 -8.30 -1.94 -20.83
CA PRO A 261 -7.91 -0.54 -20.84
C PRO A 261 -7.13 -0.09 -19.59
N ILE A 262 -7.41 -0.67 -18.41
CA ILE A 262 -6.68 -0.35 -17.17
C ILE A 262 -5.28 -1.00 -17.20
N LEU A 263 -5.19 -2.23 -17.69
CA LEU A 263 -3.90 -2.92 -17.85
C LEU A 263 -3.01 -2.23 -18.89
N ASP A 264 -3.59 -1.63 -19.92
CA ASP A 264 -2.86 -0.81 -20.90
C ASP A 264 -2.27 0.45 -20.25
N VAL A 265 -3.04 1.11 -19.38
CA VAL A 265 -2.53 2.23 -18.57
C VAL A 265 -1.37 1.76 -17.69
N TYR A 266 -1.47 0.59 -17.03
CA TYR A 266 -0.38 0.04 -16.22
C TYR A 266 0.89 -0.22 -17.04
N ARG A 267 0.78 -0.92 -18.18
CA ARG A 267 1.92 -1.22 -19.07
C ARG A 267 2.63 0.06 -19.52
N MET A 268 1.86 1.02 -20.01
CA MET A 268 2.36 2.31 -20.49
C MET A 268 3.09 3.08 -19.38
N GLN A 269 2.53 3.10 -18.16
CA GLN A 269 3.15 3.77 -17.02
C GLN A 269 4.40 3.05 -16.52
N ASN A 270 4.37 1.71 -16.46
CA ASN A 270 5.54 0.89 -16.10
C ASN A 270 6.70 1.06 -17.09
N ALA A 271 6.39 1.18 -18.39
CA ALA A 271 7.39 1.49 -19.40
C ALA A 271 8.04 2.87 -19.17
N ALA A 272 7.27 3.88 -18.76
CA ALA A 272 7.82 5.19 -18.41
C ALA A 272 8.72 5.15 -17.17
N ILE A 273 8.31 4.42 -16.12
CA ILE A 273 9.13 4.22 -14.91
C ILE A 273 10.45 3.54 -15.28
N LYS A 274 10.39 2.42 -16.01
CA LYS A 274 11.59 1.69 -16.45
C LYS A 274 12.56 2.57 -17.22
N LYS A 275 12.04 3.41 -18.11
CA LYS A 275 12.84 4.23 -19.01
C LYS A 275 13.56 5.37 -18.29
N TYR A 276 12.89 6.03 -17.35
CA TYR A 276 13.38 7.27 -16.75
C TYR A 276 13.86 7.13 -15.30
N MET A 277 13.43 6.08 -14.60
CA MET A 277 13.86 5.77 -13.23
C MET A 277 14.08 4.26 -13.04
N PRO A 278 15.01 3.63 -13.80
CA PRO A 278 15.31 2.20 -13.70
C PRO A 278 15.87 1.89 -12.30
N GLY A 279 15.05 1.28 -11.45
CA GLY A 279 15.36 1.04 -10.04
C GLY A 279 14.23 1.42 -9.09
N ARG A 280 13.24 2.17 -9.58
CA ARG A 280 12.00 2.45 -8.83
C ARG A 280 10.93 1.39 -9.12
N GLU A 281 10.12 1.11 -8.12
CA GLU A 281 9.07 0.08 -8.15
C GLU A 281 7.72 0.66 -8.58
N ALA A 282 6.77 -0.22 -8.91
CA ALA A 282 5.36 0.13 -9.11
C ALA A 282 4.46 -0.57 -8.09
N LEU A 283 3.35 0.08 -7.75
CA LEU A 283 2.31 -0.43 -6.86
C LEU A 283 0.94 -0.24 -7.50
N VAL A 284 0.13 -1.30 -7.52
CA VAL A 284 -1.30 -1.25 -7.86
C VAL A 284 -2.14 -1.72 -6.69
N SER A 285 -3.39 -1.27 -6.60
CA SER A 285 -4.31 -1.74 -5.55
C SER A 285 -5.68 -2.14 -6.13
N PRO A 286 -5.78 -3.28 -6.83
CA PRO A 286 -7.05 -3.81 -7.32
C PRO A 286 -7.93 -4.28 -6.15
N TYR A 287 -9.24 -4.47 -6.36
CA TYR A 287 -10.17 -4.84 -5.29
C TYR A 287 -10.95 -6.13 -5.56
N ILE A 288 -11.34 -6.83 -4.50
CA ILE A 288 -12.29 -7.94 -4.59
C ILE A 288 -13.74 -7.45 -4.46
N ASP A 289 -14.67 -8.18 -5.06
CA ASP A 289 -16.11 -8.10 -4.76
C ASP A 289 -16.68 -9.52 -4.71
N ALA A 290 -16.79 -10.04 -3.49
CA ALA A 290 -17.19 -11.42 -3.23
C ALA A 290 -18.71 -11.56 -3.01
N ARG A 291 -19.48 -10.47 -3.10
CA ARG A 291 -20.91 -10.45 -2.74
C ARG A 291 -21.76 -11.23 -3.74
N ILE A 292 -22.51 -12.21 -3.26
CA ILE A 292 -23.45 -13.00 -4.06
C ILE A 292 -24.53 -12.09 -4.67
N GLY A 293 -24.86 -12.30 -5.94
CA GLY A 293 -25.90 -11.54 -6.65
C GLY A 293 -25.48 -10.13 -7.13
N LYS A 294 -24.20 -9.76 -7.00
CA LYS A 294 -23.66 -8.45 -7.43
C LYS A 294 -22.51 -8.57 -8.45
N GLY A 295 -22.51 -9.63 -9.26
CA GLY A 295 -21.41 -9.91 -10.20
C GLY A 295 -20.15 -10.42 -9.49
N ALA A 296 -20.36 -11.29 -8.49
CA ALA A 296 -19.31 -11.78 -7.59
C ALA A 296 -18.12 -12.36 -8.33
N LEU A 297 -16.92 -11.97 -7.90
CA LEU A 297 -15.68 -12.59 -8.33
C LEU A 297 -15.47 -13.90 -7.58
N THR A 298 -14.92 -14.89 -8.26
CA THR A 298 -14.48 -16.16 -7.65
C THR A 298 -12.99 -16.11 -7.31
N PRO A 299 -12.49 -16.95 -6.38
CA PRO A 299 -11.06 -17.10 -6.15
C PRO A 299 -10.26 -17.43 -7.42
N ASP A 300 -10.80 -18.30 -8.30
CA ASP A 300 -10.16 -18.63 -9.59
C ASP A 300 -9.98 -17.40 -10.49
N GLN A 301 -11.01 -16.54 -10.59
CA GLN A 301 -10.90 -15.28 -11.32
C GLN A 301 -9.85 -14.36 -10.70
N ALA A 302 -9.72 -14.33 -9.37
CA ALA A 302 -8.69 -13.53 -8.70
C ALA A 302 -7.27 -14.07 -8.95
N ARG A 303 -7.07 -15.39 -9.04
CA ARG A 303 -5.79 -16.00 -9.47
C ARG A 303 -5.41 -15.51 -10.87
N ASP A 304 -6.32 -15.64 -11.82
CA ASP A 304 -6.06 -15.30 -13.21
C ASP A 304 -5.85 -13.79 -13.39
N ALA A 305 -6.61 -12.97 -12.66
CA ALA A 305 -6.43 -11.53 -12.61
C ALA A 305 -5.08 -11.12 -12.01
N ALA A 306 -4.66 -11.74 -10.91
CA ALA A 306 -3.36 -11.47 -10.28
C ALA A 306 -2.21 -11.73 -11.26
N LYS A 307 -2.27 -12.85 -12.00
CA LYS A 307 -1.32 -13.14 -13.08
C LYS A 307 -1.34 -12.07 -14.16
N LYS A 308 -2.52 -11.72 -14.67
CA LYS A 308 -2.70 -10.76 -15.77
C LYS A 308 -2.19 -9.36 -15.40
N ILE A 309 -2.41 -8.93 -14.16
CA ILE A 309 -1.86 -7.68 -13.60
C ILE A 309 -0.34 -7.78 -13.48
N ALA A 310 0.19 -8.88 -12.95
CA ALA A 310 1.63 -9.09 -12.82
C ALA A 310 2.37 -9.02 -14.17
N ASP A 311 1.75 -9.51 -15.24
CA ASP A 311 2.28 -9.48 -16.61
C ASP A 311 2.38 -8.04 -17.19
N THR A 312 1.84 -7.02 -16.52
CA THR A 312 1.99 -5.60 -16.92
C THR A 312 3.31 -4.95 -16.47
N ASN A 313 4.12 -5.65 -15.68
CA ASN A 313 5.29 -5.11 -14.98
C ASN A 313 6.33 -4.43 -15.90
N SER A 314 6.37 -4.75 -17.20
CA SER A 314 7.28 -4.14 -18.19
C SER A 314 8.78 -4.21 -17.82
N GLY A 315 9.19 -5.12 -16.93
CA GLY A 315 10.55 -5.30 -16.44
C GLY A 315 10.94 -4.45 -15.23
N ILE A 316 9.97 -3.89 -14.50
CA ILE A 316 10.19 -3.33 -13.15
C ILE A 316 9.56 -4.25 -12.09
N HIS A 317 9.93 -4.08 -10.83
CA HIS A 317 9.24 -4.78 -9.75
C HIS A 317 7.85 -4.17 -9.54
N LEU A 318 6.83 -5.02 -9.56
CA LEU A 318 5.43 -4.64 -9.37
C LEU A 318 4.88 -5.28 -8.10
N SER A 319 4.35 -4.47 -7.20
CA SER A 319 3.58 -4.92 -6.04
C SER A 319 2.09 -4.81 -6.32
N ILE A 320 1.34 -5.89 -6.06
CA ILE A 320 -0.12 -5.95 -6.21
C ILE A 320 -0.74 -5.98 -4.81
N ALA A 321 -1.25 -4.83 -4.34
CA ALA A 321 -1.86 -4.68 -3.03
C ALA A 321 -3.38 -4.82 -3.09
N ILE A 322 -3.88 -6.06 -3.08
CA ILE A 322 -5.31 -6.32 -3.22
C ILE A 322 -6.08 -5.71 -2.05
N GLN A 323 -7.11 -4.91 -2.34
CA GLN A 323 -8.05 -4.39 -1.35
C GLN A 323 -8.91 -5.54 -0.84
N ASP A 324 -8.93 -5.72 0.49
CA ASP A 324 -9.67 -6.81 1.14
C ASP A 324 -11.20 -6.66 1.07
N GLY A 325 -11.68 -5.48 0.68
CA GLY A 325 -13.10 -5.18 0.48
C GLY A 325 -13.92 -5.05 1.78
N MET A 326 -13.29 -5.13 2.96
CA MET A 326 -14.01 -5.10 4.22
C MET A 326 -14.60 -3.71 4.50
N GLY A 327 -13.87 -2.63 4.25
CA GLY A 327 -14.35 -1.24 4.41
C GLY A 327 -15.50 -0.84 3.48
N THR A 328 -15.81 -1.66 2.48
CA THR A 328 -16.92 -1.45 1.53
C THR A 328 -17.93 -2.59 1.49
N SER A 329 -17.86 -3.53 2.45
CA SER A 329 -18.68 -4.75 2.53
C SER A 329 -18.57 -5.67 1.30
N LYS A 330 -17.56 -5.48 0.45
CA LYS A 330 -17.27 -6.29 -0.73
C LYS A 330 -16.53 -7.58 -0.38
N GLY A 331 -15.78 -7.58 0.71
CA GLY A 331 -15.06 -8.74 1.23
C GLY A 331 -15.71 -9.33 2.48
N ALA A 332 -15.23 -10.51 2.86
CA ALA A 332 -15.72 -11.27 3.99
C ALA A 332 -14.57 -11.95 4.75
N ALA A 333 -14.19 -11.39 5.90
CA ALA A 333 -13.10 -11.90 6.71
C ALA A 333 -13.58 -12.96 7.71
N TYR A 334 -14.08 -14.10 7.23
CA TYR A 334 -14.49 -15.26 8.05
C TYR A 334 -13.57 -16.48 7.78
N MET A 335 -13.52 -17.45 8.71
CA MET A 335 -12.84 -18.74 8.57
C MET A 335 -13.84 -19.82 8.18
N GLY A 336 -13.40 -20.95 7.64
CA GLY A 336 -14.30 -21.97 7.07
C GLY A 336 -15.47 -22.41 7.97
N ASN A 337 -15.29 -22.56 9.27
CA ASN A 337 -16.37 -22.89 10.22
C ASN A 337 -17.31 -21.72 10.56
N GLU A 338 -16.91 -20.49 10.27
CA GLU A 338 -17.67 -19.29 10.59
C GLU A 338 -18.63 -18.91 9.45
N ALA A 339 -18.65 -19.65 8.34
CA ALA A 339 -19.55 -19.41 7.21
C ALA A 339 -21.04 -19.39 7.63
N GLY A 340 -21.40 -20.17 8.66
CA GLY A 340 -22.76 -20.22 9.22
C GLY A 340 -23.04 -19.15 10.29
N LEU A 341 -22.06 -18.34 10.68
CA LEU A 341 -22.26 -17.23 11.61
C LEU A 341 -22.80 -16.01 10.89
N SER A 342 -23.53 -15.18 11.62
CA SER A 342 -24.02 -13.89 11.12
C SER A 342 -22.86 -13.03 10.62
N VAL A 343 -23.13 -12.28 9.54
CA VAL A 343 -22.23 -11.20 9.10
C VAL A 343 -22.03 -10.18 10.23
N ASP A 344 -20.88 -9.50 10.27
CA ASP A 344 -20.65 -8.46 11.27
C ASP A 344 -21.63 -7.29 11.08
N PRO A 345 -21.93 -6.49 12.13
CA PRO A 345 -22.91 -5.41 12.03
C PRO A 345 -22.58 -4.34 10.96
N PHE A 346 -21.30 -4.13 10.62
CA PHE A 346 -20.92 -3.18 9.58
C PHE A 346 -21.22 -3.74 8.18
N ALA A 347 -20.92 -5.02 7.95
CA ALA A 347 -21.26 -5.72 6.72
C ALA A 347 -22.77 -5.84 6.55
N GLU A 348 -23.50 -6.19 7.62
CA GLU A 348 -24.96 -6.35 7.64
C GLU A 348 -25.68 -5.11 7.10
N ALA A 349 -25.20 -3.91 7.43
CA ALA A 349 -25.78 -2.64 6.96
C ALA A 349 -25.83 -2.51 5.42
N TYR A 350 -25.06 -3.32 4.68
CA TYR A 350 -24.95 -3.27 3.22
C TYR A 350 -25.36 -4.55 2.51
N VAL A 351 -25.04 -5.73 3.08
CA VAL A 351 -25.44 -7.02 2.48
C VAL A 351 -26.73 -7.58 3.07
N GLY A 352 -27.30 -6.90 4.08
CA GLY A 352 -28.47 -7.32 4.83
C GLY A 352 -28.18 -8.48 5.79
N SER A 353 -29.14 -8.77 6.67
CA SER A 353 -29.06 -9.87 7.63
C SER A 353 -28.84 -11.22 6.94
N GLY A 354 -28.10 -12.11 7.59
CA GLY A 354 -27.75 -13.43 7.09
C GLY A 354 -26.38 -13.88 7.57
N THR A 355 -25.92 -15.01 7.06
CA THR A 355 -24.62 -15.59 7.42
C THR A 355 -23.55 -15.21 6.41
N TRP A 356 -22.28 -15.29 6.78
CA TRP A 356 -21.17 -15.02 5.87
C TRP A 356 -21.25 -15.84 4.57
N GLY A 357 -21.48 -17.15 4.68
CA GLY A 357 -21.58 -18.06 3.54
C GLY A 357 -22.82 -17.87 2.67
N SER A 358 -23.87 -17.20 3.16
CA SER A 358 -25.04 -16.87 2.34
C SER A 358 -24.93 -15.51 1.63
N LYS A 359 -23.97 -14.67 2.03
CA LYS A 359 -23.76 -13.33 1.45
C LYS A 359 -22.55 -13.25 0.54
N TYR A 360 -21.57 -14.13 0.70
CA TYR A 360 -20.29 -14.07 0.00
C TYR A 360 -19.90 -15.41 -0.61
N VAL A 361 -19.33 -15.37 -1.82
CA VAL A 361 -18.89 -16.55 -2.57
C VAL A 361 -17.78 -17.32 -1.85
N ALA A 362 -16.84 -16.60 -1.24
CA ALA A 362 -15.72 -17.17 -0.50
C ALA A 362 -15.20 -16.15 0.55
N PRO A 363 -14.47 -16.59 1.59
CA PRO A 363 -13.79 -15.67 2.47
C PRO A 363 -12.57 -15.03 1.79
N VAL A 364 -12.13 -13.88 2.29
CA VAL A 364 -10.96 -13.12 1.80
C VAL A 364 -9.72 -14.02 1.67
N SER A 365 -9.52 -14.96 2.58
CA SER A 365 -8.38 -15.88 2.58
C SER A 365 -8.26 -16.71 1.31
N GLU A 366 -9.37 -17.15 0.71
CA GLU A 366 -9.32 -17.95 -0.51
C GLU A 366 -8.95 -17.09 -1.73
N TYR A 367 -9.36 -15.82 -1.78
CA TYR A 367 -8.93 -14.90 -2.83
C TYR A 367 -7.43 -14.62 -2.76
N PHE A 368 -6.89 -14.43 -1.55
CA PHE A 368 -5.47 -14.16 -1.36
C PHE A 368 -4.59 -15.39 -1.62
N LYS A 369 -5.04 -16.60 -1.24
CA LYS A 369 -4.37 -17.86 -1.63
C LYS A 369 -4.34 -18.02 -3.15
N ALA A 370 -5.48 -17.81 -3.80
CA ALA A 370 -5.58 -17.91 -5.26
C ALA A 370 -4.72 -16.84 -5.96
N ALA A 371 -4.72 -15.61 -5.47
CA ALA A 371 -3.83 -14.56 -5.99
C ALA A 371 -2.34 -14.88 -5.79
N ALA A 372 -1.96 -15.49 -4.66
CA ALA A 372 -0.58 -15.93 -4.39
C ALA A 372 -0.11 -16.97 -5.42
N GLU A 373 -1.00 -17.90 -5.81
CA GLU A 373 -0.73 -18.83 -6.92
C GLU A 373 -0.55 -18.07 -8.24
N GLY A 374 -1.41 -17.08 -8.51
CA GLY A 374 -1.38 -16.28 -9.74
C GLY A 374 -0.10 -15.46 -9.93
N VAL A 375 0.48 -14.93 -8.84
CA VAL A 375 1.72 -14.16 -8.92
C VAL A 375 2.98 -15.04 -8.95
N LYS A 376 2.88 -16.33 -8.64
CA LYS A 376 4.04 -17.23 -8.56
C LYS A 376 4.81 -17.26 -9.90
N GLY A 377 6.12 -17.02 -9.84
CA GLY A 377 7.00 -17.03 -11.01
C GLY A 377 6.90 -15.78 -11.90
N THR A 378 6.05 -14.80 -11.58
CA THR A 378 5.92 -13.57 -12.38
C THR A 378 6.94 -12.48 -12.00
N GLY A 379 7.58 -12.60 -10.83
CA GLY A 379 8.45 -11.57 -10.26
C GLY A 379 7.71 -10.43 -9.54
N ALA A 380 6.37 -10.44 -9.53
CA ALA A 380 5.55 -9.52 -8.76
C ALA A 380 5.47 -9.95 -7.28
N SER A 381 5.29 -8.96 -6.39
CA SER A 381 4.98 -9.20 -4.97
C SER A 381 3.47 -9.12 -4.73
N LEU A 382 2.93 -9.99 -3.88
CA LEU A 382 1.56 -9.88 -3.40
C LEU A 382 1.52 -9.16 -2.05
N TRP A 383 0.85 -8.02 -2.01
CA TRP A 383 0.58 -7.24 -0.80
C TRP A 383 -0.93 -7.30 -0.50
N SER A 384 -1.32 -6.93 0.71
CA SER A 384 -2.72 -6.62 1.04
C SER A 384 -2.90 -5.12 1.25
N ASN A 385 -4.02 -4.58 0.79
CA ASN A 385 -4.54 -3.28 1.22
C ASN A 385 -5.73 -3.52 2.14
N LEU A 386 -5.47 -3.52 3.45
CA LEU A 386 -6.48 -3.75 4.47
C LEU A 386 -7.26 -2.45 4.68
N GLU A 387 -8.53 -2.44 4.33
CA GLU A 387 -9.36 -1.24 4.40
C GLU A 387 -9.52 -0.79 5.87
N GLY A 388 -8.93 0.37 6.20
CA GLY A 388 -8.88 0.97 7.55
C GLY A 388 -10.15 1.70 7.95
N MET A 389 -11.25 1.41 7.28
CA MET A 389 -12.56 2.01 7.45
C MET A 389 -13.63 0.92 7.58
N ALA A 390 -14.79 1.30 8.08
CA ALA A 390 -15.95 0.44 8.12
C ALA A 390 -17.08 1.05 7.27
N PRO A 391 -17.90 0.22 6.61
CA PRO A 391 -19.15 0.68 6.03
C PRO A 391 -20.01 1.32 7.12
N THR A 392 -20.64 2.47 6.84
CA THR A 392 -21.61 3.07 7.76
C THR A 392 -22.88 3.51 7.02
N ASN A 393 -24.04 3.19 7.58
CA ASN A 393 -25.34 3.76 7.19
C ASN A 393 -25.77 4.89 8.14
N ASP A 394 -25.15 4.97 9.33
CA ASP A 394 -25.34 6.03 10.31
C ASP A 394 -24.28 7.11 10.09
N LYS A 395 -24.69 8.20 9.44
CA LYS A 395 -23.84 9.37 9.16
C LYS A 395 -23.54 10.22 10.40
N THR A 396 -24.14 9.90 11.56
CA THR A 396 -24.05 10.71 12.78
C THR A 396 -23.24 10.06 13.89
N ALA A 397 -23.23 8.73 13.99
CA ALA A 397 -22.59 8.04 15.13
C ALA A 397 -21.14 7.57 14.88
N ASN A 398 -20.77 7.20 13.66
CA ASN A 398 -19.45 6.60 13.37
C ASN A 398 -18.70 7.32 12.24
N ASN A 399 -19.03 8.59 11.98
CA ASN A 399 -18.59 9.23 10.76
C ASN A 399 -17.19 9.84 10.88
N CYS A 400 -16.33 9.55 9.91
CA CYS A 400 -14.95 10.05 9.85
C CYS A 400 -14.63 10.77 8.54
N ASP A 401 -15.57 10.75 7.59
CA ASP A 401 -15.46 11.42 6.29
C ASP A 401 -16.86 11.86 5.84
N ASN A 402 -17.03 12.62 4.77
CA ASN A 402 -18.35 12.94 4.24
C ASN A 402 -19.01 11.78 3.45
N GLN A 403 -18.37 10.61 3.43
CA GLN A 403 -18.77 9.43 2.66
C GLN A 403 -19.56 8.42 3.49
N LEU A 404 -19.99 7.34 2.83
CA LEU A 404 -20.65 6.17 3.43
C LEU A 404 -19.68 5.26 4.23
N ARG A 405 -18.64 5.85 4.82
CA ARG A 405 -17.52 5.15 5.47
C ARG A 405 -17.19 5.79 6.81
N GLY A 406 -17.06 4.96 7.84
CA GLY A 406 -16.79 5.35 9.22
C GLY A 406 -15.51 4.74 9.78
N LYS A 407 -15.28 4.97 11.08
CA LYS A 407 -14.15 4.37 11.81
C LYS A 407 -14.33 2.85 11.88
N THR A 408 -13.28 2.10 11.57
CA THR A 408 -13.20 0.66 11.89
C THR A 408 -12.67 0.45 13.31
N THR A 409 -12.60 -0.81 13.74
CA THR A 409 -11.98 -1.19 15.03
C THR A 409 -10.66 -1.92 14.81
N LYS A 410 -9.80 -1.90 15.82
CA LYS A 410 -8.61 -2.77 15.83
C LYS A 410 -8.98 -4.24 15.66
N SER A 411 -10.03 -4.73 16.33
CA SER A 411 -10.43 -6.14 16.22
C SER A 411 -10.81 -6.54 14.80
N ARG A 412 -11.43 -5.63 14.03
CA ARG A 412 -11.76 -5.85 12.63
C ARG A 412 -10.53 -5.81 11.74
N LEU A 413 -9.57 -4.93 12.02
CA LEU A 413 -8.26 -4.97 11.35
C LEU A 413 -7.47 -6.24 11.68
N ASP A 414 -7.48 -6.71 12.92
CA ASP A 414 -6.84 -7.98 13.29
C ASP A 414 -7.45 -9.10 12.45
N ARG A 415 -8.78 -9.12 12.34
CA ARG A 415 -9.51 -10.08 11.52
C ARG A 415 -9.13 -10.03 10.04
N GLN A 416 -8.94 -8.83 9.49
CA GLN A 416 -8.43 -8.62 8.14
C GLN A 416 -7.01 -9.18 7.95
N VAL A 417 -6.11 -8.94 8.91
CA VAL A 417 -4.76 -9.51 8.93
C VAL A 417 -4.78 -11.04 9.01
N GLN A 418 -5.65 -11.60 9.87
CA GLN A 418 -5.83 -13.06 9.95
C GLN A 418 -6.33 -13.64 8.62
N ALA A 419 -7.26 -12.94 7.95
CA ALA A 419 -7.85 -13.41 6.71
C ALA A 419 -6.88 -13.41 5.53
N VAL A 420 -5.89 -12.51 5.46
CA VAL A 420 -4.85 -12.59 4.42
C VAL A 420 -3.81 -13.68 4.71
N GLY A 421 -3.72 -14.15 5.96
CA GLY A 421 -2.95 -15.33 6.33
C GLY A 421 -1.45 -15.22 6.01
N THR A 422 -0.85 -16.34 5.60
CA THR A 422 0.57 -16.49 5.23
C THR A 422 0.81 -16.30 3.72
N THR A 423 0.06 -15.41 3.08
CA THR A 423 0.10 -15.25 1.60
C THR A 423 0.76 -13.95 1.12
N THR A 424 0.85 -12.94 1.98
CA THR A 424 1.29 -11.59 1.59
C THR A 424 2.68 -11.26 2.11
N SER A 425 3.43 -10.50 1.31
CA SER A 425 4.75 -9.99 1.69
C SER A 425 4.69 -8.65 2.44
N LYS A 426 3.52 -8.01 2.48
CA LYS A 426 3.30 -6.73 3.17
C LYS A 426 1.81 -6.44 3.34
N ASN A 427 1.43 -5.80 4.44
CA ASN A 427 0.10 -5.22 4.63
C ASN A 427 0.16 -3.69 4.66
N ILE A 428 -0.63 -3.05 3.79
CA ILE A 428 -0.86 -1.60 3.73
C ILE A 428 -2.32 -1.29 4.06
N SER A 429 -2.70 -0.01 4.19
CA SER A 429 -4.08 0.37 4.51
C SER A 429 -4.51 1.71 3.91
N PHE A 430 -5.74 1.73 3.40
CA PHE A 430 -6.47 2.94 3.02
C PHE A 430 -7.37 3.40 4.18
N MET A 431 -7.31 4.64 4.68
CA MET A 431 -6.22 5.61 4.56
C MET A 431 -6.04 6.38 5.87
N TRP A 432 -4.82 6.84 6.14
CA TRP A 432 -4.41 7.44 7.41
C TRP A 432 -5.24 8.67 7.80
N ASP A 433 -5.32 9.65 6.90
CA ASP A 433 -5.86 10.98 7.18
C ASP A 433 -7.32 10.96 7.63
N ASN A 434 -8.14 10.09 7.05
CA ASN A 434 -9.58 10.09 7.31
C ASN A 434 -9.94 9.12 8.45
N TYR A 435 -9.29 7.96 8.54
CA TYR A 435 -9.79 6.90 9.42
C TYR A 435 -8.87 6.56 10.60
N PHE A 436 -7.56 6.80 10.49
CA PHE A 436 -6.63 6.45 11.55
C PHE A 436 -6.56 7.51 12.65
N ILE A 437 -6.73 8.79 12.29
CA ILE A 437 -6.65 9.92 13.23
C ILE A 437 -8.02 10.51 13.59
N CYS A 438 -9.11 9.93 13.07
CA CYS A 438 -10.47 10.35 13.41
C CYS A 438 -10.87 9.87 14.81
N ALA A 439 -11.44 10.78 15.59
CA ALA A 439 -12.13 10.50 16.85
C ALA A 439 -13.63 10.74 16.65
N VAL A 440 -14.43 9.67 16.68
CA VAL A 440 -15.88 9.70 16.37
C VAL A 440 -16.72 10.36 17.46
N ALA A 441 -16.19 10.47 18.68
CA ALA A 441 -16.78 11.22 19.78
C ALA A 441 -15.69 11.95 20.60
N PRO A 442 -16.02 13.07 21.26
CA PRO A 442 -15.10 13.73 22.19
C PRO A 442 -14.57 12.75 23.24
N GLY A 443 -13.25 12.71 23.42
CA GLY A 443 -12.58 11.80 24.36
C GLY A 443 -12.45 10.34 23.89
N SER A 444 -13.01 9.97 22.73
CA SER A 444 -12.79 8.63 22.15
C SER A 444 -11.38 8.51 21.57
N ASN A 445 -10.79 7.31 21.68
CA ASN A 445 -9.53 7.02 21.02
C ASN A 445 -9.71 7.04 19.50
N THR A 446 -8.69 7.52 18.80
CA THR A 446 -8.48 7.29 17.37
C THR A 446 -8.02 5.86 17.11
N LEU A 447 -8.15 5.38 15.87
CA LEU A 447 -7.67 4.04 15.52
C LEU A 447 -6.14 3.94 15.65
N ALA A 448 -5.40 5.00 15.32
CA ALA A 448 -3.94 5.06 15.53
C ALA A 448 -3.55 4.95 17.01
N GLN A 449 -4.33 5.56 17.92
CA GLN A 449 -4.13 5.39 19.36
C GLN A 449 -4.42 3.95 19.80
N ASP A 450 -5.51 3.35 19.31
CA ASP A 450 -5.84 1.95 19.60
C ASP A 450 -4.73 1.00 19.12
N LEU A 451 -4.18 1.24 17.92
CA LEU A 451 -3.06 0.45 17.37
C LEU A 451 -1.74 0.71 18.09
N THR A 452 -1.50 1.91 18.62
CA THR A 452 -0.30 2.19 19.43
C THR A 452 -0.38 1.46 20.76
N ALA A 453 -1.53 1.55 21.44
CA ALA A 453 -1.72 0.98 22.77
C ALA A 453 -1.75 -0.55 22.78
N ARG A 454 -2.27 -1.15 21.70
CA ARG A 454 -2.56 -2.59 21.64
C ARG A 454 -1.86 -3.30 20.48
N GLY A 455 -0.95 -2.62 19.77
CA GLY A 455 -0.32 -3.13 18.55
C GLY A 455 0.57 -4.35 18.75
N ASN A 456 0.93 -4.64 20.01
CA ASN A 456 1.70 -5.79 20.43
C ASN A 456 0.85 -7.03 20.76
N GLU A 457 -0.47 -6.95 20.70
CA GLU A 457 -1.35 -8.12 20.86
C GLU A 457 -1.03 -9.18 19.80
N PRO A 458 -1.01 -10.49 20.15
CA PRO A 458 -0.79 -11.55 19.19
C PRO A 458 -1.85 -11.56 18.09
N ILE A 459 -1.44 -11.86 16.87
CA ILE A 459 -2.36 -12.05 15.73
C ILE A 459 -1.96 -13.34 15.02
N ILE A 460 -2.87 -14.31 14.99
CA ILE A 460 -2.62 -15.63 14.40
C ILE A 460 -3.03 -15.60 12.93
N SER A 461 -2.10 -15.86 12.02
CA SER A 461 -2.37 -15.90 10.58
C SER A 461 -2.61 -17.32 10.08
N ASP A 462 -1.96 -18.32 10.69
CA ASP A 462 -2.14 -19.72 10.33
C ASP A 462 -1.74 -20.64 11.51
N THR A 463 -2.29 -21.87 11.53
CA THR A 463 -1.90 -22.90 12.50
C THR A 463 -1.94 -24.29 11.90
N SER A 464 -1.05 -25.17 12.35
CA SER A 464 -1.14 -26.61 12.09
C SER A 464 -0.97 -27.39 13.40
N LEU A 465 -1.85 -28.36 13.64
CA LEU A 465 -1.83 -29.24 14.81
C LEU A 465 -1.64 -30.69 14.35
N SER A 466 -0.67 -31.38 14.94
CA SER A 466 -0.38 -32.80 14.66
C SER A 466 -0.95 -33.70 15.75
N ALA A 467 -1.07 -35.01 15.45
CA ALA A 467 -1.57 -36.01 16.40
C ALA A 467 -0.69 -36.16 17.66
N SER A 468 0.61 -35.86 17.57
CA SER A 468 1.51 -35.86 18.75
C SER A 468 1.24 -34.69 19.70
N GLY A 469 0.39 -33.73 19.31
CA GLY A 469 0.13 -32.51 20.07
C GLY A 469 1.06 -31.35 19.76
N GLN A 470 1.95 -31.49 18.78
CA GLN A 470 2.72 -30.36 18.28
C GLN A 470 1.78 -29.41 17.54
N ILE A 471 1.69 -28.16 18.00
CA ILE A 471 1.04 -27.07 17.29
C ILE A 471 2.09 -26.06 16.81
N ILE A 472 2.01 -25.74 15.53
CA ILE A 472 2.76 -24.66 14.89
C ILE A 472 1.80 -23.51 14.66
N VAL A 473 2.24 -22.30 15.00
CA VAL A 473 1.49 -21.06 14.83
C VAL A 473 2.32 -20.09 14.02
N SER A 474 1.78 -19.55 12.93
CA SER A 474 2.36 -18.45 12.17
C SER A 474 1.54 -17.18 12.40
N GLY A 475 2.20 -16.05 12.59
CA GLY A 475 1.50 -14.83 12.97
C GLY A 475 2.44 -13.71 13.39
N TYR A 476 1.94 -12.82 14.26
CA TYR A 476 2.66 -11.65 14.74
C TYR A 476 2.63 -11.61 16.27
N ASN A 477 3.69 -11.07 16.86
CA ASN A 477 3.82 -10.83 18.30
C ASN A 477 3.69 -12.12 19.15
N LEU A 478 4.28 -13.22 18.70
CA LEU A 478 4.26 -14.55 19.30
C LEU A 478 5.41 -14.78 20.30
N SER A 479 6.38 -13.87 20.36
CA SER A 479 7.54 -13.96 21.27
C SER A 479 7.12 -14.13 22.75
N GLY A 480 7.72 -15.12 23.42
CA GLY A 480 7.51 -15.40 24.85
C GLY A 480 6.07 -15.83 25.19
N SER A 481 5.34 -16.38 24.23
CA SER A 481 3.92 -16.67 24.39
C SER A 481 3.59 -18.03 25.03
N LYS A 482 2.34 -18.14 25.48
CA LYS A 482 1.67 -19.38 25.88
C LYS A 482 0.50 -19.61 24.93
N VAL A 483 0.32 -20.85 24.48
CA VAL A 483 -0.85 -21.26 23.70
C VAL A 483 -1.89 -21.93 24.59
N SER A 484 -3.16 -21.69 24.29
CA SER A 484 -4.32 -22.42 24.80
C SER A 484 -5.19 -22.86 23.62
N VAL A 485 -5.40 -24.16 23.50
CA VAL A 485 -6.15 -24.78 22.41
C VAL A 485 -7.39 -25.46 22.97
N LYS A 486 -8.57 -25.02 22.52
CA LYS A 486 -9.85 -25.67 22.79
C LYS A 486 -10.15 -26.64 21.66
N LEU A 487 -10.19 -27.93 21.99
CA LEU A 487 -10.43 -29.06 21.11
C LEU A 487 -11.86 -29.58 21.30
N LEU A 488 -12.50 -30.00 20.21
CA LEU A 488 -13.76 -30.74 20.26
C LEU A 488 -13.45 -32.24 20.05
N ASN A 489 -13.59 -33.03 21.11
CA ASN A 489 -13.29 -34.47 21.08
C ASN A 489 -14.48 -35.27 20.52
N GLN A 490 -14.26 -36.56 20.21
CA GLN A 490 -15.25 -37.48 19.58
C GLN A 490 -16.61 -37.64 20.30
N GLY A 491 -16.78 -37.07 21.50
CA GLY A 491 -18.05 -37.00 22.24
C GLY A 491 -18.64 -35.61 22.42
N ARG A 492 -18.23 -34.60 21.63
CA ARG A 492 -18.59 -33.16 21.75
C ARG A 492 -18.23 -32.49 23.08
N LYS A 493 -17.51 -33.16 23.98
CA LYS A 493 -16.90 -32.50 25.14
C LYS A 493 -15.72 -31.65 24.66
N ALA A 494 -15.73 -30.37 25.04
CA ALA A 494 -14.62 -29.48 24.77
C ALA A 494 -13.52 -29.71 25.81
N GLU A 495 -12.30 -29.97 25.35
CA GLU A 495 -11.10 -30.04 26.18
C GLU A 495 -10.21 -28.84 25.88
N THR A 496 -9.66 -28.20 26.90
CA THR A 496 -8.70 -27.12 26.73
C THR A 496 -7.32 -27.60 27.16
N LYS A 497 -6.36 -27.59 26.24
CA LYS A 497 -4.95 -27.83 26.53
C LYS A 497 -4.15 -26.54 26.44
N SER A 498 -3.04 -26.44 27.16
CA SER A 498 -2.16 -25.28 27.07
C SER A 498 -0.69 -25.69 27.14
N ALA A 499 0.16 -24.92 26.50
CA ALA A 499 1.60 -25.15 26.48
C ALA A 499 2.36 -23.82 26.40
N ASN A 500 3.57 -23.81 26.94
CA ASN A 500 4.50 -22.69 26.79
C ASN A 500 5.21 -22.80 25.43
N LEU A 501 5.71 -21.66 24.93
CA LEU A 501 6.53 -21.61 23.72
C LEU A 501 7.74 -22.53 23.85
N GLU A 502 7.92 -23.41 22.86
CA GLU A 502 9.07 -24.32 22.77
C GLU A 502 10.19 -23.68 21.95
N TRP A 503 9.85 -23.16 20.76
CA TRP A 503 10.78 -22.41 19.92
C TRP A 503 10.03 -21.38 19.06
N ILE A 504 10.76 -20.36 18.61
CA ILE A 504 10.26 -19.31 17.71
C ILE A 504 11.29 -18.97 16.64
N ASP A 505 10.82 -18.81 15.41
CA ASP A 505 11.55 -18.21 14.30
C ASP A 505 10.96 -16.82 14.03
N VAL A 506 11.64 -15.78 14.55
CA VAL A 506 11.28 -14.37 14.35
C VAL A 506 11.65 -13.85 12.96
N THR A 507 12.38 -14.64 12.18
CA THR A 507 12.82 -14.30 10.82
C THR A 507 12.01 -15.03 9.74
N PHE A 508 10.99 -15.81 10.15
CA PHE A 508 10.22 -16.68 9.28
C PHE A 508 9.70 -15.93 8.05
N GLY A 509 9.04 -14.80 8.24
CA GLY A 509 8.47 -14.03 7.14
C GLY A 509 9.53 -13.51 6.17
N ALA A 510 10.60 -12.91 6.70
CA ALA A 510 11.71 -12.40 5.88
C ALA A 510 12.38 -13.50 5.04
N ARG A 511 12.60 -14.68 5.63
CA ARG A 511 13.22 -15.83 4.95
C ARG A 511 12.31 -16.47 3.89
N THR A 512 11.00 -16.39 4.07
CA THR A 512 10.01 -17.04 3.19
C THR A 512 9.37 -16.09 2.17
N GLY A 513 9.78 -14.82 2.16
CA GLY A 513 9.21 -13.80 1.26
C GLY A 513 7.83 -13.30 1.68
N LEU A 514 7.42 -13.55 2.92
CA LEU A 514 6.20 -13.00 3.53
C LEU A 514 6.50 -11.67 4.24
N ASP A 515 5.50 -11.07 4.91
CA ASP A 515 5.74 -9.86 5.72
C ASP A 515 6.90 -10.12 6.67
N LYS A 516 7.93 -9.27 6.60
CA LYS A 516 9.18 -9.45 7.35
C LYS A 516 9.01 -9.57 8.87
N ARG A 517 7.86 -9.15 9.41
CA ARG A 517 7.52 -9.23 10.84
C ARG A 517 6.75 -10.50 11.20
N MET A 518 6.42 -11.34 10.22
CA MET A 518 5.73 -12.59 10.48
C MET A 518 6.69 -13.58 11.14
N GLU A 519 6.23 -14.15 12.24
CA GLU A 519 6.94 -15.09 13.08
C GLU A 519 6.31 -16.49 12.93
N ARG A 520 7.08 -17.52 13.31
CA ARG A 520 6.58 -18.88 13.43
C ARG A 520 6.99 -19.48 14.77
N ALA A 521 6.01 -19.93 15.53
CA ALA A 521 6.16 -20.45 16.88
C ALA A 521 5.69 -21.91 16.96
N SER A 522 6.25 -22.65 17.91
CA SER A 522 5.93 -24.05 18.14
C SER A 522 5.64 -24.31 19.61
N PHE A 523 4.64 -25.14 19.88
CA PHE A 523 4.21 -25.51 21.23
C PHE A 523 3.85 -26.99 21.27
N ASN A 524 4.12 -27.63 22.41
CA ASN A 524 3.82 -29.04 22.62
C ASN A 524 2.69 -29.21 23.65
N LEU A 525 1.50 -29.57 23.19
CA LEU A 525 0.31 -29.81 24.03
C LEU A 525 0.28 -31.23 24.65
N GLY A 526 1.24 -32.08 24.29
CA GLY A 526 1.17 -33.53 24.47
C GLY A 526 0.08 -34.18 23.59
N PRO A 527 0.05 -35.52 23.50
CA PRO A 527 -0.81 -36.25 22.55
C PRO A 527 -2.26 -35.74 22.53
N VAL A 528 -2.80 -35.48 21.34
CA VAL A 528 -4.19 -35.01 21.16
C VAL A 528 -4.98 -36.03 20.34
N SER A 529 -6.21 -36.30 20.77
CA SER A 529 -7.14 -37.16 20.04
C SER A 529 -8.25 -36.29 19.45
N VAL A 530 -8.01 -35.80 18.24
CA VAL A 530 -8.93 -34.92 17.53
C VAL A 530 -9.24 -35.57 16.18
N PRO A 531 -10.50 -35.82 15.83
CA PRO A 531 -10.84 -36.36 14.51
C PRO A 531 -10.39 -35.43 13.39
N ALA A 532 -9.86 -36.01 12.31
CA ALA A 532 -9.64 -35.28 11.06
C ALA A 532 -10.92 -34.53 10.65
N GLY A 533 -10.75 -33.29 10.17
CA GLY A 533 -11.85 -32.39 9.83
C GLY A 533 -12.49 -31.64 10.99
N SER A 534 -12.10 -31.90 12.25
CA SER A 534 -12.61 -31.15 13.41
C SER A 534 -11.99 -29.76 13.49
N TYR A 535 -12.75 -28.82 14.05
CA TYR A 535 -12.26 -27.47 14.33
C TYR A 535 -11.68 -27.36 15.74
N TYR A 536 -10.65 -26.54 15.88
CA TYR A 536 -10.07 -26.16 17.15
C TYR A 536 -9.91 -24.64 17.23
N MET A 537 -9.93 -24.12 18.45
CA MET A 537 -9.78 -22.70 18.72
C MET A 537 -8.46 -22.44 19.43
N VAL A 538 -7.69 -21.49 18.94
CA VAL A 538 -6.36 -21.14 19.44
C VAL A 538 -6.40 -19.75 20.05
N ASN A 539 -5.92 -19.66 21.29
CA ASN A 539 -5.58 -18.41 21.96
C ASN A 539 -4.09 -18.42 22.28
N ILE A 540 -3.44 -17.29 22.04
CA ILE A 540 -2.05 -17.00 22.31
C ILE A 540 -2.03 -15.81 23.26
N THR A 541 -1.38 -16.00 24.40
CA THR A 541 -1.07 -14.93 25.34
C THR A 541 0.42 -14.67 25.27
N ASN A 542 0.85 -13.46 24.91
CA ASN A 542 2.28 -13.12 24.84
C ASN A 542 2.89 -12.85 26.22
N SER A 543 4.18 -12.54 26.25
CA SER A 543 4.93 -12.23 27.48
C SER A 543 4.42 -10.99 28.24
N THR A 544 3.67 -10.09 27.59
CA THR A 544 3.06 -8.93 28.24
C THR A 544 1.66 -9.24 28.81
N GLY A 545 1.22 -10.50 28.74
CA GLY A 545 -0.13 -10.92 29.16
C GLY A 545 -1.24 -10.58 28.17
N ALA A 546 -0.89 -10.00 27.00
CA ALA A 546 -1.86 -9.64 25.98
C ALA A 546 -2.28 -10.87 25.19
N THR A 547 -3.59 -11.01 24.94
CA THR A 547 -4.17 -12.20 24.30
C THR A 547 -4.86 -11.81 23.00
N ASN A 548 -4.74 -12.64 21.96
CA ASN A 548 -5.45 -12.41 20.69
C ASN A 548 -6.97 -12.55 20.84
N SER A 549 -7.72 -11.99 19.89
CA SER A 549 -9.08 -12.46 19.61
C SER A 549 -9.01 -13.91 19.11
N SER A 550 -9.83 -14.80 19.68
CA SER A 550 -9.77 -16.24 19.41
C SER A 550 -9.71 -16.56 17.92
N PHE A 551 -8.79 -17.44 17.53
CA PHE A 551 -8.59 -17.87 16.14
C PHE A 551 -9.16 -19.29 15.96
N TYR A 552 -9.89 -19.52 14.88
CA TYR A 552 -10.43 -20.84 14.55
C TYR A 552 -9.64 -21.49 13.43
N SER A 553 -9.29 -22.75 13.61
CA SER A 553 -8.61 -23.56 12.60
C SER A 553 -9.26 -24.93 12.45
N LYS A 554 -8.93 -25.61 11.37
CA LYS A 554 -9.42 -26.95 11.03
C LYS A 554 -8.25 -27.94 11.04
N LEU A 555 -8.45 -29.11 11.66
CA LEU A 555 -7.52 -30.23 11.54
C LEU A 555 -7.70 -30.85 10.14
N TYR A 556 -6.63 -30.90 9.35
CA TYR A 556 -6.63 -31.55 8.03
C TYR A 556 -6.30 -33.03 8.13
#